data_AF-A0A6M0BHD4-F1
#
_entry.id   AF-A0A6M0BHD4-F1
#
_cell.length_a   1.000
_cell.length_b   1.000
_cell.length_c   1.000
_cell.angle_alpha   90.00
_cell.angle_beta   90.00
_cell.angle_gamma   90.00
#
_symmetry.space_group_name_H-M   'P 1'
#
loop_
_entity.id
_entity.type
_entity.pdbx_description
1 polymer ?
#
loop_
_entity_poly.entity_id
_entity_poly.type
_entity_poly.pdbx_seq_one_letter_code
_entity_poly.pdbx_strand_id
1 'polypeptide(L)'
;MKPYLPIQLLTTLFVITTSTLTPAVSNAQIDLPCFMRDANGNLIDLGKLCGISKQNSSGVITIPIKRRVYNTPVIDVTFNGKRTFEMVVDTGASVVTITPKMAKALALKPEGTATMDTAN
;
A
#
# COMPACT_ATOMS: atom_id res chain seq x y z
N MET A 1 74.95 -25.41 -24.38
CA MET A 1 74.62 -26.63 -23.62
C MET A 1 74.24 -26.27 -22.19
N LYS A 2 72.93 -26.26 -21.88
CA LYS A 2 72.34 -26.75 -20.63
C LYS A 2 70.81 -26.86 -20.84
N PRO A 3 70.19 -28.02 -20.61
CA PRO A 3 68.84 -28.29 -21.11
C PRO A 3 67.77 -28.43 -19.99
N TYR A 4 66.48 -28.35 -20.39
CA TYR A 4 65.23 -28.75 -19.70
C TYR A 4 64.87 -27.97 -18.40
N LEU A 5 63.60 -27.71 -18.04
CA LEU A 5 62.35 -28.43 -18.22
C LEU A 5 61.13 -27.50 -17.96
N PRO A 6 59.95 -27.71 -18.61
CA PRO A 6 58.78 -26.82 -18.51
C PRO A 6 57.86 -27.17 -17.32
N ILE A 7 57.40 -26.16 -16.58
CA ILE A 7 56.36 -26.33 -15.55
C ILE A 7 55.00 -26.04 -16.19
N GLN A 8 54.25 -27.10 -16.40
CA GLN A 8 52.86 -27.09 -16.83
C GLN A 8 51.91 -26.68 -15.69
N LEU A 9 50.78 -26.11 -16.12
CA LEU A 9 49.43 -26.17 -15.53
C LEU A 9 49.30 -25.88 -14.02
N LEU A 10 48.71 -24.73 -13.71
CA LEU A 10 47.52 -24.69 -12.85
C LEU A 10 46.79 -23.34 -13.00
N THR A 11 45.83 -23.27 -13.90
CA THR A 11 44.83 -22.19 -13.96
C THR A 11 43.84 -22.39 -12.81
N THR A 12 43.99 -21.67 -11.71
CA THR A 12 42.99 -21.65 -10.64
C THR A 12 41.91 -20.61 -10.96
N LEU A 13 40.74 -21.10 -11.38
CA LEU A 13 39.54 -20.30 -11.61
C LEU A 13 38.90 -19.95 -10.25
N PHE A 14 39.03 -18.70 -9.82
CA PHE A 14 38.38 -18.20 -8.60
C PHE A 14 36.89 -17.93 -8.91
N VAL A 15 36.00 -18.86 -8.57
CA VAL A 15 34.55 -18.65 -8.67
C VAL A 15 34.11 -17.80 -7.47
N ILE A 16 33.99 -16.49 -7.67
CA ILE A 16 33.41 -15.58 -6.67
C ILE A 16 31.89 -15.77 -6.73
N THR A 17 31.34 -16.63 -5.88
CA THR A 17 29.91 -16.70 -5.64
C THR A 17 29.48 -15.44 -4.88
N THR A 18 28.92 -14.46 -5.60
CA THR A 18 28.30 -13.29 -4.98
C THR A 18 27.02 -13.74 -4.26
N SER A 19 27.12 -13.95 -2.95
CA SER A 19 25.96 -14.20 -2.10
C SER A 19 25.15 -12.91 -1.98
N THR A 20 24.05 -12.80 -2.72
CA THR A 20 23.09 -11.69 -2.57
C THR A 20 22.32 -11.89 -1.27
N LEU A 21 22.68 -11.18 -0.20
CA LEU A 21 21.82 -11.07 0.97
C LEU A 21 20.57 -10.28 0.57
N THR A 22 19.44 -10.96 0.43
CA THR A 22 18.15 -10.30 0.35
C THR A 22 17.80 -9.75 1.74
N PRO A 23 17.45 -8.47 1.90
CA PRO A 23 16.89 -8.00 3.15
C PRO A 23 15.53 -8.69 3.34
N ALA A 24 15.39 -9.44 4.42
CA ALA A 24 14.08 -9.89 4.88
C ALA A 24 13.29 -8.64 5.27
N VAL A 25 12.31 -8.26 4.45
CA VAL A 25 11.35 -7.21 4.81
C VAL A 25 10.47 -7.80 5.92
N SER A 26 10.76 -7.42 7.17
CA SER A 26 9.91 -7.77 8.31
C SER A 26 8.70 -6.85 8.31
N ASN A 27 7.54 -7.37 7.91
CA ASN A 27 6.27 -6.70 8.16
C ASN A 27 5.96 -6.83 9.66
N ALA A 28 6.44 -5.91 10.49
CA ALA A 28 6.06 -5.83 11.89
C ALA A 28 4.68 -5.13 12.03
N GLN A 29 3.65 -5.67 11.39
CA GLN A 29 2.27 -5.26 11.66
C GLN A 29 1.62 -6.36 12.50
N ILE A 30 1.53 -6.09 13.81
CA ILE A 30 0.75 -6.91 14.72
C ILE A 30 -0.69 -6.41 14.60
N ASP A 31 -1.55 -7.19 13.96
CA ASP A 31 -2.98 -6.88 13.71
C ASP A 31 -3.85 -6.92 14.99
N LEU A 32 -3.25 -6.91 16.17
CA LEU A 32 -3.94 -7.00 17.44
C LEU A 32 -3.84 -5.67 18.20
N PRO A 33 -4.93 -4.91 18.35
CA PRO A 33 -4.88 -3.56 18.93
C PRO A 33 -4.75 -3.56 20.47
N CYS A 34 -5.04 -4.68 21.14
CA CYS A 34 -4.86 -4.81 22.60
C CYS A 34 -4.36 -6.21 22.95
N PHE A 35 -3.10 -6.30 23.39
CA PHE A 35 -2.48 -7.57 23.75
C PHE A 35 -1.47 -7.43 24.87
N MET A 36 -1.16 -8.54 25.51
CA MET A 36 -0.07 -8.69 26.47
C MET A 36 0.87 -9.79 26.02
N ARG A 37 2.17 -9.63 26.29
CA ARG A 37 3.17 -10.65 26.03
C ARG A 37 3.47 -11.42 27.31
N ASP A 38 3.40 -12.75 27.28
CA ASP A 38 3.76 -13.57 28.43
C ASP A 38 5.29 -13.71 28.59
N ALA A 39 5.72 -14.38 29.66
CA ALA A 39 7.14 -14.61 29.94
C ALA A 39 7.86 -15.44 28.86
N ASN A 40 7.11 -16.21 28.06
CA ASN A 40 7.62 -17.03 26.96
C ASN A 40 7.59 -16.27 25.62
N GLY A 41 7.17 -15.01 25.64
CA GLY A 41 7.09 -14.17 24.46
C GLY A 41 5.82 -14.37 23.61
N ASN A 42 4.84 -15.14 24.08
CA ASN A 42 3.58 -15.41 23.39
C ASN A 42 2.62 -14.23 23.56
N LEU A 43 1.80 -13.95 22.54
CA LEU A 43 0.81 -12.88 22.60
C LEU A 43 -0.52 -13.39 23.15
N ILE A 44 -1.07 -12.67 24.12
CA ILE A 44 -2.39 -12.89 24.72
C ILE A 44 -3.30 -11.76 24.25
N ASP A 45 -4.38 -12.11 23.55
CA ASP A 45 -5.42 -11.15 23.14
C ASP A 45 -6.20 -10.65 24.36
N LEU A 46 -6.11 -9.35 24.63
CA LEU A 46 -6.83 -8.70 25.72
C LEU A 46 -8.02 -7.88 25.23
N GLY A 47 -8.38 -7.93 23.94
CA GLY A 47 -9.44 -7.12 23.35
C GLY A 47 -10.73 -7.11 24.18
N LYS A 48 -11.16 -8.28 24.67
CA LYS A 48 -12.34 -8.43 25.53
C LYS A 48 -12.25 -7.63 26.84
N LEU A 49 -11.07 -7.52 27.45
CA LEU A 49 -10.86 -6.72 28.67
C LEU A 49 -10.78 -5.23 28.37
N CYS A 50 -10.19 -4.87 27.22
CA CYS A 50 -10.05 -3.48 26.77
C CYS A 50 -11.37 -2.89 26.22
N GLY A 51 -12.49 -3.60 26.31
CA GLY A 51 -13.76 -3.21 25.68
C GLY A 51 -13.76 -3.29 24.15
N ILE A 52 -12.67 -3.77 23.56
CA ILE A 52 -12.57 -4.13 22.14
C ILE A 52 -13.17 -5.52 22.02
N SER A 53 -14.50 -5.61 22.06
CA SER A 53 -15.17 -6.82 21.61
C SER A 53 -14.58 -7.17 20.25
N LYS A 54 -14.23 -8.44 20.04
CA LYS A 54 -13.97 -9.01 18.71
C LYS A 54 -15.29 -8.87 17.95
N GLN A 55 -15.57 -7.65 17.51
CA GLN A 55 -16.57 -7.37 16.53
C GLN A 55 -16.14 -8.27 15.38
N ASN A 56 -16.98 -9.24 15.01
CA ASN A 56 -17.10 -9.50 13.59
C ASN A 56 -17.13 -8.10 12.98
N SER A 57 -16.11 -7.71 12.21
CA SER A 57 -15.95 -6.37 11.66
C SER A 57 -17.02 -6.13 10.58
N SER A 58 -18.27 -6.36 10.93
CA SER A 58 -19.49 -5.97 10.27
C SER A 58 -19.61 -4.46 10.45
N GLY A 59 -18.83 -3.71 9.67
CA GLY A 59 -19.06 -2.27 9.51
C GLY A 59 -17.83 -1.41 9.24
N VAL A 60 -16.61 -1.92 9.42
CA VAL A 60 -15.41 -1.12 9.10
C VAL A 60 -14.88 -1.53 7.73
N ILE A 61 -15.00 -0.63 6.77
CA ILE A 61 -14.39 -0.77 5.45
C ILE A 61 -13.13 0.08 5.43
N THR A 62 -11.97 -0.57 5.28
CA THR A 62 -10.68 0.11 5.12
C THR A 62 -10.37 0.23 3.64
N ILE A 63 -10.18 1.46 3.15
CA ILE A 63 -9.75 1.73 1.78
C ILE A 63 -8.30 2.25 1.81
N PRO A 64 -7.38 1.65 1.04
CA PRO A 64 -6.00 2.12 1.00
C PRO A 64 -5.90 3.48 0.30
N ILE A 65 -5.02 4.34 0.83
CA ILE A 65 -4.62 5.59 0.17
C ILE A 65 -3.67 5.23 -0.97
N LYS A 66 -4.07 5.49 -2.21
CA LYS A 66 -3.28 5.15 -3.41
C LYS A 66 -2.04 6.02 -3.53
N ARG A 67 -2.20 7.32 -3.28
CA ARG A 67 -1.14 8.34 -3.23
C ARG A 67 -1.65 9.59 -2.53
N ARG A 68 -0.79 10.60 -2.40
CA ARG A 68 -1.19 11.94 -1.92
C ARG A 68 -0.90 13.00 -2.97
N VAL A 69 -1.74 14.02 -3.04
CA VAL A 69 -1.53 15.25 -3.82
C VAL A 69 -1.65 16.41 -2.85
N TYR A 70 -0.62 17.23 -2.72
CA TYR A 70 -0.56 18.32 -1.72
C TYR A 70 -0.94 17.84 -0.31
N ASN A 71 -0.42 16.67 0.08
CA ASN A 71 -0.74 15.97 1.33
C ASN A 71 -2.18 15.46 1.48
N THR A 72 -3.05 15.64 0.48
CA THR A 72 -4.44 15.15 0.50
C THR A 72 -4.53 13.72 -0.05
N PRO A 73 -5.27 12.81 0.61
CA PRO A 73 -5.44 11.43 0.14
C PRO A 73 -6.10 11.35 -1.23
N VAL A 74 -5.58 10.48 -2.08
CA VAL A 74 -6.19 10.07 -3.34
C VAL A 74 -6.56 8.58 -3.25
N ILE A 75 -7.81 8.26 -3.55
CA ILE A 75 -8.35 6.89 -3.53
C ILE A 75 -8.96 6.53 -4.87
N ASP A 76 -9.07 5.23 -5.17
CA ASP A 76 -9.83 4.74 -6.32
C ASP A 76 -11.31 4.66 -5.97
N VAL A 77 -12.17 5.25 -6.82
CA VAL A 77 -13.63 5.22 -6.67
C VAL A 77 -14.26 4.67 -7.93
N THR A 78 -15.08 3.62 -7.78
CA THR A 78 -15.83 3.01 -8.88
C THR A 78 -17.24 3.56 -8.94
N PHE A 79 -17.53 4.30 -10.01
CA PHE A 79 -18.86 4.84 -10.28
C PHE A 79 -19.71 3.82 -11.05
N ASN A 80 -20.95 3.63 -10.60
CA ASN A 80 -21.96 2.76 -11.22
C ASN A 80 -21.44 1.32 -11.49
N GLY A 81 -20.50 0.83 -10.66
CA GLY A 81 -19.90 -0.49 -10.79
C GLY A 81 -19.06 -0.73 -12.06
N LYS A 82 -18.79 0.32 -12.86
CA LYS A 82 -18.21 0.15 -14.22
C LYS A 82 -16.94 0.93 -14.47
N ARG A 83 -16.82 2.14 -13.91
CA ARG A 83 -15.70 3.04 -14.21
C ARG A 83 -15.03 3.51 -12.94
N THR A 84 -13.73 3.24 -12.83
CA THR A 84 -12.91 3.64 -11.69
C THR A 84 -12.10 4.89 -12.05
N PHE A 85 -12.10 5.87 -11.14
CA PHE A 85 -11.30 7.08 -11.24
C PHE A 85 -10.56 7.34 -9.93
N GLU A 86 -9.41 7.99 -10.02
CA GLU A 86 -8.74 8.56 -8.86
C GLU A 86 -9.50 9.79 -8.37
N MET A 87 -9.89 9.79 -7.10
CA MET A 87 -10.61 10.88 -6.45
C MET A 87 -9.81 11.40 -5.26
N VAL A 88 -9.82 12.72 -5.08
CA VAL A 88 -9.25 13.39 -3.91
C VAL A 88 -10.28 13.38 -2.79
N VAL A 89 -9.86 13.03 -1.57
CA VAL A 89 -10.71 13.11 -0.38
C VAL A 89 -10.64 14.53 0.18
N ASP A 90 -11.63 15.34 -0.16
CA ASP A 90 -11.72 16.75 0.23
C ASP A 90 -12.77 16.95 1.35
N THR A 91 -12.31 17.34 2.54
CA THR A 91 -13.19 17.60 3.70
C THR A 91 -13.92 18.95 3.60
N GLY A 92 -13.48 19.84 2.70
CA GLY A 92 -14.13 21.13 2.43
C GLY A 92 -15.28 21.04 1.42
N ALA A 93 -15.38 19.93 0.67
CA ALA A 93 -16.42 19.75 -0.32
C ALA A 93 -17.72 19.21 0.30
N SER A 94 -18.83 19.91 0.04
CA SER A 94 -20.17 19.44 0.47
C SER A 94 -20.78 18.41 -0.50
N VAL A 95 -20.29 18.35 -1.74
CA VAL A 95 -20.80 17.48 -2.81
C VAL A 95 -19.64 16.82 -3.56
N VAL A 96 -19.92 15.70 -4.22
CA VAL A 96 -18.94 15.06 -5.11
C VAL A 96 -18.84 15.87 -6.40
N THR A 97 -17.69 16.50 -6.62
CA THR A 97 -17.37 17.18 -7.87
C THR A 97 -16.55 16.26 -8.77
N ILE A 98 -16.95 16.17 -10.03
CA ILE A 98 -16.23 15.40 -11.07
C ILE A 98 -15.80 16.33 -12.20
N THR A 99 -14.74 15.95 -12.90
CA THR A 99 -14.29 16.72 -14.07
C THR A 99 -15.22 16.54 -15.26
N PRO A 100 -15.29 17.50 -16.21
CA PRO A 100 -16.04 17.33 -17.46
C PRO A 100 -15.64 16.06 -18.25
N LYS A 101 -14.35 15.68 -18.20
CA LYS A 101 -13.85 14.45 -18.81
C LYS A 101 -14.47 13.20 -18.18
N MET A 102 -14.59 13.17 -16.85
CA MET A 102 -15.25 12.08 -16.14
C MET A 102 -16.75 12.04 -16.43
N ALA A 103 -17.43 13.18 -16.45
CA ALA A 103 -18.85 13.27 -16.79
C ALA A 103 -19.14 12.69 -18.19
N LYS A 104 -18.29 13.04 -19.18
CA LYS A 104 -18.35 12.47 -20.52
C LYS A 104 -18.11 10.96 -20.52
N ALA A 105 -17.12 10.48 -19.78
CA ALA A 105 -16.85 9.04 -19.67
C ALA A 105 -18.03 8.29 -19.03
N LEU A 106 -18.70 8.89 -18.06
CA LEU A 106 -19.89 8.37 -17.39
C LEU A 106 -21.19 8.55 -18.20
N ALA A 107 -21.13 9.20 -19.37
CA ALA A 107 -22.29 9.51 -20.23
C ALA A 107 -23.40 10.29 -19.51
N LEU A 108 -23.03 11.21 -18.62
CA LEU A 108 -23.97 12.09 -17.93
C LEU A 108 -24.47 13.20 -18.85
N LYS A 109 -25.74 13.57 -18.70
CA LYS A 109 -26.35 14.73 -19.38
C LYS A 109 -26.33 15.93 -18.43
N PRO A 110 -25.90 17.12 -18.88
CA PRO A 110 -26.04 18.33 -18.10
C PRO A 110 -27.52 18.67 -17.91
N GLU A 111 -27.93 18.86 -16.66
CA GLU A 111 -29.31 19.30 -16.32
C GLU A 111 -29.36 20.82 -16.01
N GLY A 112 -28.21 21.45 -15.75
CA GLY A 112 -28.14 22.85 -15.40
C GLY A 112 -26.72 23.30 -15.09
N THR A 113 -26.58 24.51 -14.57
CA THR A 113 -25.31 25.08 -14.11
C THR A 113 -25.47 25.62 -12.70
N ALA A 114 -24.44 25.43 -11.89
CA ALA A 114 -24.36 25.95 -10.54
C ALA A 114 -22.91 26.34 -10.25
N THR A 115 -22.72 27.41 -9.48
CA THR A 115 -21.42 27.78 -8.92
C THR A 115 -21.16 26.96 -7.68
N MET A 116 -19.98 26.34 -7.60
CA MET A 116 -19.56 25.54 -6.46
C MET A 116 -18.21 26.04 -5.96
N ASP A 117 -18.11 26.26 -4.66
CA ASP A 117 -16.83 26.54 -4.02
C ASP A 117 -16.07 25.22 -3.86
N THR A 118 -14.82 25.20 -4.31
CA THR A 118 -13.89 24.08 -4.10
C THR A 118 -12.72 24.58 -3.29
N ALA A 119 -12.18 23.75 -2.39
CA ALA A 119 -10.96 24.09 -1.67
C ALA A 119 -9.80 24.33 -2.67
N ASN A 120 -9.08 25.44 -2.48
CA ASN A 120 -7.92 25.83 -3.31
C ASN A 120 -6.64 25.11 -2.87
#